data_AF-A0A7S1LZX6-F1
#
_entry.id   AF-A0A7S1LZX6-F1
#
_cell.length_a   1.000
_cell.length_b   1.000
_cell.length_c   1.000
_cell.angle_alpha   90.00
_cell.angle_beta   90.00
_cell.angle_gamma   90.00
#
_symmetry.space_group_name_H-M   'P 1'
#
loop_
_entity.id
_entity.type
_entity.pdbx_description
1 polymer ?
#
loop_
_entity_poly.entity_id
_entity_poly.type
_entity_poly.pdbx_seq_one_letter_code
_entity_poly.pdbx_strand_id
1 'polypeptide(L)'
;NIQRSPLFGRHFECFSEDPYLSARAAVAYVRGVQKHVAACAKHFAGNDQENFRHSLNTVVDERTLREIYLAPFEAAVKEAECEAVMCGYNRINGRFCTENHWLLTRVLREEWGFQ
;
A
#
# COMPACT_ATOMS: atom_id res chain seq x y z
N ASN A 1 1.42 5.16 -2.29
CA ASN A 1 2.65 4.68 -1.61
C ASN A 1 3.22 5.81 -0.75
N ILE A 2 4.06 5.50 0.24
CA ILE A 2 4.72 6.52 1.08
C ILE A 2 5.78 7.24 0.25
N GLN A 3 5.86 8.57 0.39
CA GLN A 3 6.87 9.40 -0.24
C GLN A 3 8.22 9.27 0.50
N ARG A 4 8.87 8.10 0.40
CA ARG A 4 10.09 7.78 1.15
C ARG A 4 11.28 8.68 0.81
N SER A 5 11.39 9.09 -0.45
CA SER A 5 12.49 9.90 -0.97
C SER A 5 11.97 10.89 -2.00
N PRO A 6 12.39 12.16 -1.99
CA PRO A 6 11.91 13.18 -2.93
C PRO A 6 12.20 12.85 -4.41
N LEU A 7 13.03 11.85 -4.68
CA LEU A 7 13.41 11.43 -6.03
C LEU A 7 12.45 10.39 -6.65
N PHE A 8 11.45 9.91 -5.93
CA PHE A 8 10.51 8.94 -6.46
C PHE A 8 9.58 9.58 -7.51
N GLY A 9 9.71 9.14 -8.76
CA GLY A 9 9.02 9.72 -9.92
C GLY A 9 7.49 9.65 -9.92
N ARG A 10 6.85 8.95 -8.97
CA ARG A 10 5.38 8.87 -8.85
C ARG A 10 4.84 9.50 -7.55
N HIS A 11 5.59 10.43 -6.95
CA HIS A 11 5.09 11.25 -5.84
C HIS A 11 3.79 11.97 -6.16
N PHE A 12 3.62 12.43 -7.40
CA PHE A 12 2.46 13.21 -7.83
C PHE A 12 1.12 12.45 -7.74
N GLU A 13 1.14 11.11 -7.67
CA GLU A 13 -0.08 10.29 -7.46
C GLU A 13 -0.14 9.65 -6.06
N CYS A 14 0.77 10.04 -5.18
CA CYS A 14 0.78 9.65 -3.76
C CYS A 14 0.35 10.83 -2.89
N PHE A 15 -0.02 10.57 -1.63
CA PHE A 15 -0.54 11.61 -0.74
C PHE A 15 0.53 12.30 0.09
N SER A 16 1.35 11.56 0.86
CA SER A 16 2.31 12.15 1.79
C SER A 16 3.47 11.19 2.12
N GLU A 17 4.53 11.73 2.74
CA GLU A 17 5.54 10.98 3.48
C GLU A 17 5.02 10.49 4.84
N ASP A 18 4.01 11.15 5.40
CA ASP A 18 3.40 10.79 6.67
C ASP A 18 2.32 9.69 6.49
N PRO A 19 2.39 8.58 7.23
CA PRO A 19 1.44 7.48 7.12
C PRO A 19 0.02 7.86 7.57
N TYR A 20 -0.12 8.72 8.59
CA TYR A 20 -1.43 9.11 9.09
C TYR A 20 -2.18 9.98 8.07
N LEU A 21 -1.53 11.01 7.54
CA LEU A 21 -2.09 11.88 6.50
C LEU A 21 -2.43 11.09 5.25
N SER A 22 -1.55 10.18 4.82
CA SER A 22 -1.82 9.27 3.70
C SER A 22 -3.03 8.38 3.96
N ALA A 23 -3.19 7.86 5.18
CA ALA A 23 -4.36 7.07 5.57
C ALA A 23 -5.66 7.90 5.53
N ARG A 24 -5.67 9.10 6.12
CA ARG A 24 -6.87 9.96 6.13
C ARG A 24 -7.30 10.35 4.71
N ALA A 25 -6.34 10.68 3.85
CA ALA A 25 -6.60 11.01 2.45
C ALA A 25 -7.12 9.79 1.68
N ALA A 26 -6.51 8.61 1.86
CA ALA A 26 -6.95 7.37 1.23
C ALA A 26 -8.38 6.99 1.63
N VAL A 27 -8.72 7.07 2.92
CA VAL A 27 -10.08 6.77 3.42
C VAL A 27 -11.12 7.70 2.81
N ALA A 28 -10.84 9.01 2.79
CA ALA A 28 -11.74 9.99 2.18
C ALA A 28 -11.92 9.74 0.68
N TYR A 29 -10.83 9.45 -0.04
CA TYR A 29 -10.85 9.17 -1.47
C TYR A 29 -11.65 7.90 -1.80
N VAL A 30 -11.35 6.78 -1.14
CA VAL A 30 -12.03 5.49 -1.33
C VAL A 30 -13.52 5.61 -1.08
N ARG A 31 -13.93 6.21 0.05
CA ARG A 31 -15.36 6.45 0.36
C ARG A 31 -16.04 7.35 -0.67
N GLY A 32 -15.33 8.31 -1.24
CA GLY A 32 -15.85 9.18 -2.30
C GLY A 32 -16.13 8.40 -3.58
N VAL A 33 -15.15 7.62 -4.04
CA VAL A 33 -15.22 6.84 -5.28
C VAL A 33 -16.26 5.71 -5.17
N GLN A 34 -16.27 4.97 -4.06
CA GLN A 34 -17.16 3.82 -3.82
C GLN A 34 -18.63 4.16 -3.66
N LYS A 35 -19.01 5.44 -3.60
CA LYS A 35 -20.41 5.84 -3.78
C LYS A 35 -20.95 5.54 -5.19
N HIS A 36 -20.06 5.35 -6.15
CA HIS A 36 -20.39 5.21 -7.56
C HIS A 36 -19.75 3.97 -8.21
N VAL A 37 -18.48 3.68 -7.90
CA VAL A 37 -17.70 2.58 -8.49
C VAL A 37 -16.64 2.05 -7.51
N ALA A 38 -16.23 0.79 -7.66
CA ALA A 38 -15.19 0.18 -6.84
C ALA A 38 -13.86 0.97 -6.90
N ALA A 39 -13.28 1.28 -5.74
CA ALA A 39 -11.95 1.87 -5.66
C ALA A 39 -10.87 0.78 -5.55
N CYS A 40 -9.67 1.06 -6.07
CA CYS A 40 -8.53 0.15 -6.00
C CYS A 40 -7.33 0.81 -5.32
N ALA A 41 -6.99 0.37 -4.11
CA ALA A 41 -5.82 0.86 -3.38
C ALA A 41 -4.51 0.31 -4.00
N LYS A 42 -3.53 1.18 -4.26
CA LYS A 42 -2.28 0.81 -4.96
C LYS A 42 -1.05 1.58 -4.48
N HIS A 43 0.17 1.04 -4.64
CA HIS A 43 0.52 -0.33 -5.00
C HIS A 43 0.98 -1.05 -3.72
N PHE A 44 0.34 -2.16 -3.38
CA PHE A 44 0.51 -2.89 -2.13
C PHE A 44 1.72 -3.86 -2.22
N ALA A 45 2.86 -3.62 -1.59
CA ALA A 45 3.26 -2.45 -0.80
C ALA A 45 4.74 -2.08 -1.08
N GLY A 46 5.24 -0.98 -0.51
CA GLY A 46 6.67 -0.62 -0.60
C GLY A 46 7.19 -0.33 -2.03
N ASN A 47 6.29 0.04 -2.95
CA ASN A 47 6.63 0.47 -4.30
C ASN A 47 6.90 1.99 -4.33
N ASP A 48 7.95 2.42 -3.63
CA ASP A 48 8.35 3.83 -3.45
C ASP A 48 9.57 4.24 -4.30
N GLN A 49 9.93 3.44 -5.30
CA GLN A 49 11.00 3.74 -6.25
C GLN A 49 10.65 3.20 -7.65
N GLU A 50 10.78 4.05 -8.67
CA GLU A 50 10.53 3.64 -10.06
C GLU A 50 11.71 2.88 -10.67
N ASN A 51 12.93 3.29 -10.32
CA ASN A 51 14.12 2.65 -10.85
C ASN A 51 14.16 1.17 -10.44
N PHE A 52 14.24 0.29 -11.44
CA PHE A 52 14.19 -1.17 -11.27
C PHE A 52 12.95 -1.71 -10.54
N ARG A 53 11.79 -1.04 -10.60
CA ARG A 53 10.57 -1.47 -9.88
C ARG A 53 10.11 -2.91 -10.14
N HIS A 54 10.51 -3.53 -11.24
CA HIS A 54 10.22 -4.93 -11.57
C HIS A 54 11.21 -5.95 -10.97
N SER A 55 12.31 -5.48 -10.36
CA SER A 55 13.35 -6.34 -9.79
C SER A 55 13.89 -5.85 -8.45
N LEU A 56 13.51 -4.67 -7.97
CA LEU A 56 13.98 -4.17 -6.67
C LEU A 56 13.43 -5.02 -5.52
N ASN A 57 14.21 -5.11 -4.44
CA ASN A 57 13.81 -5.73 -3.19
C ASN A 57 13.81 -4.69 -2.08
N THR A 58 12.62 -4.35 -1.57
CA THR A 58 12.43 -3.49 -0.42
C THR A 58 12.74 -4.31 0.83
N VAL A 59 13.94 -4.10 1.40
CA VAL A 59 14.37 -4.74 2.66
C VAL A 59 14.00 -3.81 3.81
N VAL A 60 13.10 -4.25 4.66
CA VAL A 60 12.52 -3.44 5.74
C VAL A 60 12.08 -4.32 6.89
N ASP A 61 12.30 -3.87 8.12
CA ASP A 61 11.83 -4.58 9.31
C ASP A 61 10.30 -4.53 9.44
N GLU A 62 9.73 -5.47 10.17
CA GLU A 62 8.27 -5.57 10.28
C GLU A 62 7.65 -4.34 10.93
N ARG A 63 8.29 -3.74 11.94
CA ARG A 63 7.76 -2.56 12.63
C ARG A 63 7.61 -1.40 11.65
N THR A 64 8.67 -1.08 10.90
CA THR A 64 8.62 -0.02 9.88
C THR A 64 7.61 -0.36 8.78
N LEU A 65 7.55 -1.62 8.33
CA LEU A 65 6.59 -2.06 7.33
C LEU A 65 5.14 -1.81 7.79
N ARG A 66 4.81 -2.19 9.03
CA ARG A 66 3.50 -2.03 9.66
C ARG A 66 3.14 -0.56 9.89
N GLU A 67 4.00 0.16 10.60
CA GLU A 67 3.71 1.54 11.06
C GLU A 67 3.73 2.56 9.92
N ILE A 68 4.52 2.33 8.85
CA ILE A 68 4.73 3.32 7.78
C ILE A 68 4.07 2.88 6.47
N TYR A 69 4.53 1.79 5.87
CA TYR A 69 4.18 1.46 4.48
C TYR A 69 2.80 0.81 4.35
N LEU A 70 2.37 0.08 5.38
CA LEU A 70 1.10 -0.64 5.41
C LEU A 70 -0.04 0.19 6.00
N ALA A 71 0.24 1.14 6.90
CA ALA A 71 -0.78 1.92 7.60
C ALA A 71 -1.84 2.58 6.68
N PRO A 72 -1.50 3.20 5.53
CA PRO A 72 -2.50 3.76 4.63
C PRO A 72 -3.41 2.70 3.99
N PHE A 73 -2.86 1.50 3.71
CA PHE A 73 -3.65 0.39 3.17
C PHE A 73 -4.52 -0.25 4.23
N GLU A 74 -4.02 -0.40 5.46
CA GLU A 74 -4.81 -0.89 6.59
C GLU A 74 -6.04 0.00 6.82
N ALA A 75 -5.86 1.33 6.82
CA ALA A 75 -6.98 2.26 6.95
C ALA A 75 -7.94 2.18 5.76
N ALA A 76 -7.43 2.09 4.52
CA ALA A 76 -8.27 1.91 3.34
C ALA A 76 -9.13 0.63 3.42
N VAL A 77 -8.58 -0.46 3.95
CA VAL A 77 -9.30 -1.73 4.14
C VAL A 77 -10.28 -1.63 5.30
N LYS A 78 -9.81 -1.29 6.50
CA LYS A 78 -10.60 -1.38 7.74
C LYS A 78 -11.60 -0.24 7.94
N GLU A 79 -11.26 0.97 7.51
CA GLU A 79 -12.12 2.14 7.73
C GLU A 79 -12.96 2.50 6.50
N ALA A 80 -12.42 2.28 5.29
CA ALA A 80 -13.09 2.64 4.05
C ALA A 80 -13.70 1.46 3.29
N GLU A 81 -13.49 0.23 3.77
CA GLU A 81 -14.00 -1.00 3.15
C GLU A 81 -13.62 -1.03 1.66
N CYS A 82 -12.35 -0.75 1.34
CA CYS A 82 -11.87 -0.71 -0.03
C CYS A 82 -12.15 -2.04 -0.73
N GLU A 83 -12.75 -2.00 -1.92
CA GLU A 83 -13.20 -3.20 -2.63
C GLU A 83 -12.09 -3.92 -3.41
N ALA A 84 -10.98 -3.24 -3.72
CA ALA A 84 -9.89 -3.82 -4.48
C ALA A 84 -8.52 -3.33 -4.01
N VAL A 85 -7.51 -4.21 -4.10
CA VAL A 85 -6.11 -3.89 -3.81
C VAL A 85 -5.24 -4.37 -4.97
N MET A 86 -4.37 -3.49 -5.46
CA MET A 86 -3.40 -3.81 -6.52
C MET A 86 -1.99 -3.94 -5.94
N CYS A 87 -1.35 -5.08 -6.20
CA CYS A 87 0.00 -5.36 -5.72
C CYS A 87 1.08 -4.47 -6.37
N GLY A 88 2.19 -4.26 -5.65
CA GLY A 88 3.42 -3.70 -6.20
C GLY A 88 4.12 -4.67 -7.16
N TYR A 89 4.96 -4.12 -8.05
CA TYR A 89 5.84 -4.93 -8.89
C TYR A 89 7.06 -5.46 -8.13
N ASN A 90 7.48 -4.73 -7.10
CA ASN A 90 8.69 -4.99 -6.34
C ASN A 90 8.58 -6.24 -5.46
N ARG A 91 9.73 -6.63 -4.91
CA ARG A 91 9.79 -7.58 -3.80
C ARG A 91 9.77 -6.84 -2.47
N ILE A 92 9.24 -7.50 -1.44
CA ILE A 92 9.41 -7.12 -0.04
C ILE A 92 10.09 -8.30 0.65
N ASN A 93 11.24 -8.04 1.29
CA ASN A 93 12.02 -9.04 2.03
C ASN A 93 12.22 -10.36 1.26
N GLY A 94 12.51 -10.26 -0.05
CA GLY A 94 12.88 -11.37 -0.91
C GLY A 94 11.74 -12.05 -1.68
N ARG A 95 10.47 -11.66 -1.49
CA ARG A 95 9.31 -12.22 -2.22
C ARG A 95 8.60 -11.15 -3.03
N PHE A 96 8.19 -11.46 -4.26
CA PHE A 96 7.41 -10.50 -5.07
C PHE A 96 6.07 -10.20 -4.39
N CYS A 97 5.61 -8.94 -4.42
CA CYS A 97 4.35 -8.58 -3.76
C CYS A 97 3.18 -9.44 -4.27
N THR A 98 3.17 -9.80 -5.55
CA THR A 98 2.14 -10.64 -6.19
C THR A 98 2.12 -12.11 -5.73
N GLU A 99 3.19 -12.61 -5.09
CA GLU A 99 3.28 -13.99 -4.61
C GLU A 99 3.56 -14.08 -3.09
N ASN A 100 3.57 -12.94 -2.40
CA ASN A 100 3.95 -12.88 -0.99
C ASN A 100 2.77 -13.28 -0.10
N HIS A 101 2.75 -14.55 0.33
CA HIS A 101 1.70 -15.10 1.20
C HIS A 101 1.55 -14.34 2.54
N TRP A 102 2.65 -13.87 3.13
CA TRP A 102 2.58 -13.08 4.36
C TRP A 102 1.81 -11.78 4.10
N LEU A 103 2.09 -11.12 2.98
CA LEU A 103 1.45 -9.85 2.61
C LEU A 103 -0.02 -10.03 2.21
N LEU A 104 -0.30 -10.96 1.28
CA LEU A 104 -1.61 -11.09 0.63
C LEU A 104 -2.62 -11.93 1.39
N THR A 105 -2.17 -12.85 2.24
CA THR A 105 -3.05 -13.74 3.00
C THR A 105 -3.01 -13.37 4.48
N ARG A 106 -1.84 -13.45 5.12
CA ARG A 106 -1.76 -13.23 6.58
C ARG A 106 -2.15 -11.81 6.95
N VAL A 107 -1.45 -10.82 6.42
CA VAL A 107 -1.72 -9.41 6.75
C VAL A 107 -3.06 -8.96 6.16
N LEU A 108 -3.20 -9.03 4.83
CA LEU A 108 -4.36 -8.43 4.16
C LEU A 108 -5.69 -9.12 4.50
N ARG A 109 -5.75 -10.46 4.49
CA ARG A 109 -7.01 -11.20 4.65
C ARG A 109 -7.25 -11.64 6.10
N GLU A 110 -6.28 -12.28 6.73
CA GLU A 110 -6.47 -12.87 8.07
C GLU A 110 -6.45 -11.80 9.16
N GLU A 111 -5.50 -10.87 9.13
CA GLU A 111 -5.36 -9.85 10.18
C GLU A 111 -6.22 -8.61 9.94
N TRP A 112 -6.42 -8.20 8.68
CA TRP A 112 -7.21 -7.01 8.34
C TRP A 112 -8.64 -7.31 7.90
N GLY A 113 -8.96 -8.56 7.57
CA GLY A 113 -10.31 -8.97 7.20
C GLY A 113 -10.73 -8.61 5.77
N PHE A 114 -9.79 -8.27 4.88
CA PHE A 114 -10.11 -7.98 3.47
C PHE A 114 -10.80 -9.18 2.79
N GLN A 115 -11.97 -8.95 2.19
CA GLN A 115 -12.78 -9.98 1.52
C GLN A 115 -12.55 -9.96 0.01
#